data_AF-T1KZL2-F1
#
_entry.id   AF-T1KZL2-F1
#
_cell.length_a   1.000
_cell.length_b   1.000
_cell.length_c   1.000
_cell.angle_alpha   90.00
_cell.angle_beta   90.00
_cell.angle_gamma   90.00
#
_symmetry.space_group_name_H-M   'P 1'
#
loop_
_entity.id
_entity.type
_entity.pdbx_description
1 polymer ?
#
loop_
_entity_poly.entity_id
_entity_poly.type
_entity_poly.pdbx_seq_one_letter_code
_entity_poly.pdbx_strand_id
1 'polypeptide(L)'
;MSLSTILFTIVSFFTLYHSIGAIDCFKCVSFNGSNKMCEDPFHNNYSTEILESPCYAGRKSRNGVFPATACIKLSGVFEDSGVSMVVRDCALDSGSLTTDTELVRMSHCGAFYFDHRYVSGCVQSCFEDACNTSYTINLPLITFVALIMHNLIFSKLFLTTFIN
;
A
#
# COMPACT_ATOMS: atom_id res chain seq x y z
N MET A 1 -20.44 8.55 -35.46
CA MET A 1 -20.08 8.39 -34.04
C MET A 1 -20.41 9.70 -33.35
N SER A 2 -21.21 9.68 -32.28
CA SER A 2 -21.53 10.90 -31.55
C SER A 2 -20.30 11.40 -30.80
N LEU A 3 -20.20 12.71 -30.54
CA LEU A 3 -19.11 13.30 -29.76
C LEU A 3 -18.94 12.60 -28.39
N SER A 4 -20.04 12.14 -27.81
CA SER A 4 -20.08 11.33 -26.59
C SER A 4 -19.34 9.98 -26.75
N THR A 5 -19.51 9.28 -27.87
CA THR A 5 -18.79 8.01 -28.12
C THR A 5 -17.28 8.22 -28.26
N ILE A 6 -16.84 9.33 -28.87
CA ILE A 6 -15.42 9.65 -29.04
C ILE A 6 -14.79 10.00 -27.68
N LEU A 7 -15.49 10.80 -26.87
CA LEU A 7 -15.03 11.15 -25.53
C LEU A 7 -14.90 9.90 -24.63
N PHE A 8 -15.86 8.97 -24.72
CA PHE A 8 -15.83 7.72 -23.96
C PHE A 8 -14.66 6.81 -24.38
N THR A 9 -14.34 6.75 -25.69
CA THR A 9 -13.18 5.99 -26.19
C THR A 9 -11.84 6.61 -25.77
N ILE A 10 -11.75 7.93 -25.68
CA ILE A 10 -10.53 8.62 -25.23
C ILE A 10 -10.32 8.41 -23.73
N VAL A 11 -11.37 8.57 -22.92
CA VAL A 11 -11.31 8.35 -21.46
C VAL A 11 -10.94 6.90 -21.14
N SER A 12 -11.53 5.91 -21.85
CA SER A 12 -11.18 4.50 -21.67
C SER A 12 -9.73 4.17 -22.06
N PHE A 13 -9.17 4.84 -23.09
CA PHE A 13 -7.76 4.66 -23.47
C PHE A 13 -6.79 5.21 -22.40
N PHE A 14 -7.12 6.34 -21.77
CA PHE A 14 -6.32 6.87 -20.65
C PHE A 14 -6.41 6.02 -19.38
N THR A 15 -7.53 5.33 -19.14
CA THR A 15 -7.66 4.41 -17.98
C THR A 15 -6.87 3.11 -18.10
N LEU A 16 -6.35 2.78 -19.28
CA LEU A 16 -5.56 1.56 -19.54
C LEU A 16 -4.05 1.75 -19.40
N TYR A 17 -3.59 2.98 -19.09
CA TYR A 17 -2.17 3.25 -18.90
C TYR A 17 -1.75 2.80 -17.49
N HIS A 18 -1.42 1.52 -17.34
CA HIS A 18 -0.79 1.02 -16.12
C HIS A 18 0.70 1.38 -16.16
N SER A 19 1.17 2.10 -15.13
CA SER A 19 2.60 2.37 -14.95
C SER A 19 3.32 1.04 -14.70
N ILE A 20 4.21 0.64 -15.62
CA ILE A 20 5.10 -0.51 -15.42
C ILE A 20 6.34 0.04 -14.70
N GLY A 21 6.27 0.12 -13.38
CA GLY A 21 7.32 0.66 -12.52
C GLY A 21 7.43 -0.10 -11.20
N ALA A 22 8.48 0.16 -10.43
CA ALA A 22 8.52 -0.27 -9.03
C ALA A 22 7.53 0.57 -8.23
N ILE A 23 6.93 -0.02 -7.19
CA ILE A 23 6.05 0.74 -6.29
C ILE A 23 6.88 1.65 -5.36
N ASP A 24 6.22 2.65 -4.81
CA ASP A 24 6.78 3.51 -3.78
C ASP A 24 6.45 2.97 -2.39
N CYS A 25 7.37 3.00 -1.44
CA CYS A 25 7.10 2.56 -0.06
C CYS A 25 7.75 3.49 0.96
N PHE A 26 7.14 3.58 2.14
CA PHE A 26 7.86 4.16 3.27
C PHE A 26 8.97 3.21 3.70
N LYS A 27 10.19 3.74 3.86
CA LYS A 27 11.38 2.99 4.27
C LYS A 27 12.03 3.66 5.47
N CYS A 28 12.01 2.98 6.60
CA CYS A 28 12.53 3.52 7.85
C CYS A 28 12.67 2.43 8.91
N VAL A 29 13.48 2.72 9.92
CA VAL A 29 13.60 1.91 11.14
C VAL A 29 13.48 2.81 12.37
N SER A 30 12.81 2.30 13.39
CA SER A 30 12.73 2.92 14.71
C SER A 30 12.81 1.86 15.78
N PHE A 31 13.68 2.08 16.75
CA PHE A 31 13.76 1.29 17.96
C PHE A 31 13.51 2.21 19.15
N ASN A 32 12.60 1.83 20.04
CA ASN A 32 12.23 2.62 21.20
C ASN A 32 11.82 4.08 20.86
N GLY A 33 11.19 4.30 19.70
CA GLY A 33 10.81 5.65 19.25
C GLY A 33 11.98 6.53 18.77
N SER A 34 13.14 5.95 18.43
CA SER A 34 14.31 6.68 17.94
C SER A 34 14.03 7.49 16.68
N ASN A 35 13.05 7.06 15.87
CA ASN A 35 12.62 7.75 14.66
C ASN A 35 11.12 7.98 14.68
N LYS A 36 10.71 9.16 15.17
CA LYS A 36 9.30 9.58 15.24
C LYS A 36 8.59 9.57 13.88
N MET A 37 9.32 9.75 12.78
CA MET A 37 8.72 9.71 11.44
C MET A 37 8.35 8.28 11.05
N CYS A 38 9.05 7.27 11.57
CA CYS A 38 8.73 5.87 11.29
C CYS A 38 7.59 5.32 12.16
N GLU A 39 7.40 5.92 13.34
CA GLU A 39 6.36 5.56 14.29
C GLU A 39 4.95 5.87 13.76
N ASP A 40 3.94 5.23 14.37
CA ASP A 40 2.59 5.16 13.80
C ASP A 40 1.62 6.35 13.95
N PRO A 41 1.94 7.52 14.54
CA PRO A 41 1.19 8.74 14.28
C PRO A 41 1.85 9.54 13.14
N PHE A 42 1.71 9.05 11.90
CA PHE A 42 2.16 9.79 10.70
C PHE A 42 1.44 11.12 10.60
N HIS A 43 2.09 12.17 11.09
CA HIS A 43 1.69 13.54 10.83
C HIS A 43 2.05 13.86 9.38
N ASN A 44 1.07 14.33 8.62
CA ASN A 44 1.12 14.69 7.19
C ASN A 44 2.26 15.62 6.75
N ASN A 45 3.06 16.17 7.66
CA ASN A 45 4.16 17.10 7.36
C ASN A 45 5.53 16.41 7.13
N TYR A 46 5.64 15.10 7.35
CA TYR A 46 6.94 14.38 7.33
C TYR A 46 7.02 13.21 6.35
N SER A 47 5.96 12.96 5.57
CA SER A 47 5.84 11.73 4.78
C SER A 47 6.81 11.66 3.59
N THR A 48 7.24 12.77 3.00
CA THR A 48 8.07 12.73 1.78
C THR A 48 9.52 12.32 2.04
N GLU A 49 10.06 12.52 3.24
CA GLU A 49 11.49 12.27 3.51
C GLU A 49 11.85 10.78 3.62
N ILE A 50 10.90 9.95 4.07
CA ILE A 50 11.09 8.51 4.24
C ILE A 50 10.40 7.69 3.14
N LEU A 51 9.83 8.36 2.14
CA LEU A 51 9.24 7.71 0.97
C LEU A 51 10.34 7.39 -0.03
N GLU A 52 10.53 6.11 -0.33
CA GLU A 52 11.47 5.66 -1.35
C GLU A 52 10.72 5.48 -2.67
N SER A 53 11.15 6.21 -3.71
CA SER A 53 10.53 6.19 -5.05
C SER A 53 11.59 6.32 -6.17
N PRO A 54 11.66 5.39 -7.15
CA PRO A 54 11.00 4.09 -7.18
C PRO A 54 11.68 3.12 -6.21
N CYS A 55 10.93 2.25 -5.53
CA CYS A 55 11.56 1.39 -4.53
C CYS A 55 12.20 0.12 -5.09
N TYR A 56 13.35 -0.27 -4.53
CA TYR A 56 14.07 -1.49 -4.89
C TYR A 56 14.32 -2.39 -3.68
N ALA A 57 14.22 -3.70 -3.91
CA ALA A 57 14.47 -4.73 -2.90
C ALA A 57 15.40 -5.82 -3.43
N GLY A 58 16.16 -6.44 -2.52
CA GLY A 58 16.94 -7.63 -2.86
C GLY A 58 16.05 -8.85 -3.10
N ARG A 59 16.52 -9.79 -3.93
CA ARG A 59 15.84 -11.07 -4.17
C ARG A 59 16.68 -12.21 -3.61
N LYS A 60 16.06 -13.11 -2.84
CA LYS A 60 16.75 -14.29 -2.30
C LYS A 60 17.43 -15.08 -3.43
N SER A 61 18.67 -15.50 -3.20
CA SER A 61 19.47 -16.28 -4.16
C SER A 61 19.76 -15.58 -5.50
N ARG A 62 19.73 -14.24 -5.54
CA ARG A 62 20.16 -13.43 -6.69
C ARG A 62 21.00 -12.25 -6.20
N ASN A 63 22.03 -11.91 -6.97
CA ASN A 63 22.84 -10.71 -6.72
C ASN A 63 22.17 -9.50 -7.37
N GLY A 64 22.17 -8.37 -6.66
CA GLY A 64 21.58 -7.11 -7.12
C GLY A 64 20.22 -6.80 -6.49
N VAL A 65 19.65 -5.68 -6.92
CA VAL A 65 18.36 -5.16 -6.47
C VAL A 65 17.37 -5.14 -7.63
N PHE A 66 16.09 -5.32 -7.32
CA PHE A 66 15.01 -5.44 -8.29
C PHE A 66 13.85 -4.50 -7.91
N PRO A 67 13.07 -4.02 -8.89
CA PRO A 67 11.87 -3.23 -8.64
C PRO A 67 10.97 -3.90 -7.60
N ALA A 68 10.70 -3.23 -6.49
CA ALA A 68 9.83 -3.75 -5.46
C ALA A 68 8.39 -3.87 -5.97
N THR A 69 7.68 -4.88 -5.47
CA THR A 69 6.27 -5.15 -5.81
C THR A 69 5.37 -5.14 -4.57
N ALA A 70 5.95 -4.99 -3.37
CA ALA A 70 5.21 -4.94 -2.12
C ALA A 70 5.94 -4.06 -1.11
N CYS A 71 5.17 -3.41 -0.24
CA CYS A 71 5.68 -2.74 0.95
C CYS A 71 5.44 -3.64 2.16
N ILE A 72 6.39 -3.64 3.10
CA ILE A 72 6.25 -4.33 4.38
C ILE A 72 6.25 -3.35 5.54
N LYS A 73 5.56 -3.74 6.60
CA LYS A 73 5.59 -3.08 7.91
C LYS A 73 5.69 -4.15 9.00
N LEU A 74 6.72 -4.03 9.80
CA LEU A 74 6.93 -4.79 11.03
C LEU A 74 6.73 -3.84 12.19
N SER A 75 5.86 -4.18 13.13
CA SER A 75 5.72 -3.43 14.38
C SER A 75 5.57 -4.40 15.54
N GLY A 76 6.23 -4.14 16.66
CA GLY A 76 6.17 -5.04 17.80
C GLY A 76 7.08 -4.63 18.94
N VAL A 77 7.20 -5.52 19.91
CA VAL A 77 8.02 -5.36 21.10
C VAL A 77 8.90 -6.60 21.28
N PHE A 78 10.19 -6.38 21.49
CA PHE A 78 11.12 -7.47 21.81
C PHE A 78 10.79 -8.07 23.18
N GLU A 79 10.64 -9.40 23.25
CA GLU A 79 10.23 -10.09 24.49
C GLU A 79 11.30 -10.05 25.59
N ASP A 80 12.58 -9.99 25.22
CA ASP A 80 13.72 -9.96 26.15
C ASP A 80 13.95 -8.58 26.78
N SER A 81 13.82 -7.50 26.01
CA SER A 81 14.18 -6.14 26.45
C SER A 81 12.98 -5.20 26.62
N GLY A 82 11.78 -5.59 26.16
CA GLY A 82 10.60 -4.72 26.15
C GLY A 82 10.71 -3.51 25.21
N VAL A 83 11.69 -3.49 24.30
CA VAL A 83 11.93 -2.37 23.39
C VAL A 83 10.97 -2.47 22.21
N SER A 84 10.27 -1.38 21.89
CA SER A 84 9.44 -1.31 20.69
C SER A 84 10.29 -1.23 19.42
N MET A 85 9.77 -1.78 18.34
CA MET A 85 10.39 -1.77 17.03
C MET A 85 9.32 -1.46 15.99
N VAL A 86 9.66 -0.55 15.06
CA VAL A 86 8.93 -0.35 13.81
C VAL A 86 9.92 -0.37 12.66
N VAL A 87 9.67 -1.23 11.68
CA VAL A 87 10.47 -1.31 10.44
C VAL A 87 9.54 -1.29 9.26
N ARG A 88 9.85 -0.41 8.31
CA ARG A 88 9.17 -0.31 7.03
C ARG A 88 10.21 -0.45 5.95
N ASP A 89 9.92 -1.28 4.96
CA ASP A 89 10.85 -1.51 3.87
C ASP A 89 10.10 -1.96 2.63
N CYS A 90 10.84 -2.01 1.54
CA CYS A 90 10.38 -2.52 0.27
C CYS A 90 10.70 -3.99 0.16
N ALA A 91 9.80 -4.71 -0.47
CA ALA A 91 9.93 -6.14 -0.62
C ALA A 91 9.54 -6.57 -2.04
N LEU A 92 10.11 -7.71 -2.42
CA LEU A 92 9.83 -8.36 -3.68
C LEU A 92 9.20 -9.71 -3.40
N ASP A 93 8.06 -9.99 -4.02
CA ASP A 93 7.56 -11.36 -4.08
C ASP A 93 8.51 -12.17 -4.99
N SER A 94 9.27 -13.09 -4.38
CA SER A 94 10.28 -13.86 -5.10
C SER A 94 9.69 -15.04 -5.88
N GLY A 95 8.37 -15.29 -5.78
CA GLY A 95 7.68 -16.32 -6.55
C GLY A 95 7.97 -17.74 -6.08
N SER A 96 8.57 -17.92 -4.88
CA SER A 96 8.92 -19.24 -4.35
C SER A 96 7.66 -20.07 -4.09
N LEU A 97 7.76 -21.39 -4.28
CA LEU A 97 6.68 -22.34 -4.01
C LEU A 97 6.39 -22.53 -2.51
N THR A 98 7.24 -21.99 -1.63
CA THR A 98 7.11 -22.06 -0.18
C THR A 98 6.67 -20.71 0.38
N THR A 99 5.39 -20.59 0.74
CA THR A 99 4.77 -19.43 1.42
C THR A 99 5.55 -18.99 2.65
N ASP A 100 6.21 -19.94 3.32
CA ASP A 100 6.83 -19.76 4.64
C ASP A 100 8.21 -19.09 4.58
N THR A 101 8.71 -18.80 3.38
CA THR A 101 10.02 -18.15 3.18
C THR A 101 9.92 -16.73 2.65
N GLU A 102 8.71 -16.23 2.41
CA GLU A 102 8.48 -14.92 1.79
C GLU A 102 7.59 -14.06 2.69
N LEU A 103 8.23 -13.12 3.38
CA LEU A 103 7.59 -12.16 4.29
C LEU A 103 6.43 -11.39 3.65
N VAL A 104 6.45 -11.26 2.32
CA VAL A 104 5.44 -10.58 1.49
C VAL A 104 4.08 -11.30 1.49
N ARG A 105 4.03 -12.62 1.73
CA ARG A 105 2.82 -13.44 1.52
C ARG A 105 2.05 -13.78 2.79
N MET A 106 2.54 -13.42 3.97
CA MET A 106 1.94 -13.80 5.24
C MET A 106 1.80 -12.59 6.18
N SER A 107 0.72 -11.83 6.01
CA SER A 107 0.34 -10.84 7.00
C SER A 107 -0.26 -11.53 8.22
N HIS A 108 0.34 -11.35 9.39
CA HIS A 108 -0.12 -11.96 10.64
C HIS A 108 0.34 -11.16 11.86
N CYS A 109 -0.34 -11.35 12.98
CA CYS A 109 0.06 -10.82 14.28
C CYS A 109 0.26 -11.96 15.27
N GLY A 110 1.28 -11.83 16.12
CA GLY A 110 1.71 -12.83 17.08
C GLY A 110 3.19 -12.71 17.38
N ALA A 111 3.77 -13.76 17.94
CA ALA A 111 5.20 -13.86 18.14
C ALA A 111 5.90 -14.27 16.84
N PHE A 112 6.96 -13.56 16.48
CA PHE A 112 7.83 -13.89 15.35
C PHE A 112 9.30 -13.67 15.72
N TYR A 113 10.20 -14.30 14.96
CA TYR A 113 11.64 -14.23 15.19
C TYR A 113 12.27 -13.22 14.23
N PHE A 114 12.90 -12.19 14.76
CA PHE A 114 13.55 -11.12 14.00
C PHE A 114 14.92 -10.80 14.59
N ASP A 115 15.95 -10.76 13.74
CA ASP A 115 17.34 -10.49 14.11
C ASP A 115 17.77 -11.20 15.40
N HIS A 116 17.63 -12.52 15.40
CA HIS A 116 18.03 -13.40 16.50
C HIS A 116 17.23 -13.24 17.81
N ARG A 117 16.11 -12.52 17.79
CA ARG A 117 15.30 -12.21 18.97
C ARG A 117 13.81 -12.47 18.72
N TYR A 118 13.07 -12.75 19.79
CA TYR A 118 11.62 -12.88 19.72
C TYR A 118 10.95 -11.52 19.83
N VAL A 119 10.00 -11.26 18.91
CA VAL A 119 9.21 -10.05 18.85
C VAL A 119 7.74 -10.45 18.88
N SER A 120 6.98 -9.85 19.80
CA SER A 120 5.52 -9.94 19.80
C SER A 120 4.97 -8.72 19.07
N GLY A 121 4.27 -8.93 17.95
CA GLY A 121 3.83 -7.83 17.09
C GLY A 121 3.06 -8.26 15.85
N CYS A 122 3.10 -7.43 14.80
CA CYS A 122 2.47 -7.67 13.52
C CYS A 122 3.48 -7.56 12.37
N VAL A 123 3.31 -8.45 11.40
CA VAL A 123 3.94 -8.42 10.08
C VAL A 123 2.84 -8.13 9.07
N GLN A 124 2.97 -7.06 8.30
CA GLN A 124 1.96 -6.64 7.33
C GLN A 124 2.61 -6.37 5.98
N SER A 125 1.95 -6.81 4.92
CA SER A 125 2.35 -6.56 3.53
C SER A 125 1.20 -5.94 2.73
N CYS A 126 1.55 -5.12 1.75
CA CYS A 126 0.59 -4.49 0.84
C CYS A 126 1.27 -4.17 -0.50
N PHE A 127 0.49 -3.91 -1.55
CA PHE A 127 0.97 -3.94 -2.95
C PHE A 127 0.72 -2.64 -3.72
N GLU A 128 0.30 -1.58 -3.03
CA GLU A 128 0.00 -0.26 -3.62
C GLU A 128 1.06 0.76 -3.19
N ASP A 129 1.20 1.86 -3.93
CA ASP A 129 2.13 2.93 -3.57
C ASP A 129 1.85 3.49 -2.17
N ALA A 130 2.91 3.62 -1.38
CA ALA A 130 2.91 4.16 -0.02
C ALA A 130 1.90 3.47 0.93
N CYS A 131 1.53 2.22 0.66
CA CYS A 131 0.47 1.50 1.39
C CYS A 131 0.86 1.09 2.82
N ASN A 132 2.16 1.00 3.12
CA ASN A 132 2.68 0.65 4.44
C ASN A 132 2.69 1.86 5.41
N THR A 133 1.77 2.81 5.19
CA THR A 133 1.47 3.90 6.10
C THR A 133 0.68 3.44 7.32
N SER A 134 0.50 4.33 8.29
CA SER A 134 -0.46 4.12 9.37
C SER A 134 -1.85 4.54 8.90
N TYR A 135 -2.83 3.65 9.00
CA TYR A 135 -4.21 3.95 8.60
C TYR A 135 -4.87 4.88 9.64
N THR A 136 -5.14 6.13 9.28
CA THR A 136 -6.37 6.77 9.75
C THR A 136 -7.47 6.38 8.78
N ILE A 137 -8.38 5.51 9.21
CA ILE A 137 -9.51 5.07 8.40
C ILE A 137 -10.35 6.30 8.05
N ASN A 138 -10.41 6.67 6.77
CA ASN A 138 -11.39 7.64 6.29
C ASN A 138 -12.01 7.20 4.94
N LEU A 139 -13.16 6.53 5.11
CA LEU A 139 -14.37 6.49 4.27
C LEU A 139 -14.27 6.27 2.74
N PRO A 140 -14.37 5.01 2.27
CA PRO A 140 -14.84 4.68 0.92
C PRO A 140 -16.38 4.70 0.77
N LEU A 141 -17.14 4.96 1.86
CA LEU A 141 -18.60 4.98 1.80
C LEU A 141 -19.15 6.20 1.02
N ILE A 142 -18.43 7.33 1.07
CA ILE A 142 -18.88 8.60 0.47
C ILE A 142 -18.77 8.55 -1.07
N THR A 143 -17.71 7.91 -1.59
CA THR A 143 -17.49 7.80 -3.04
C THR A 143 -18.50 6.86 -3.70
N PHE A 144 -18.88 5.77 -3.03
CA PHE A 144 -19.90 4.84 -3.53
C PHE A 144 -21.30 5.46 -3.57
N VAL A 145 -21.67 6.24 -2.55
CA VAL A 145 -22.96 6.96 -2.49
C VAL A 145 -23.05 8.04 -3.57
N ALA A 146 -21.95 8.76 -3.83
CA ALA A 146 -21.91 9.80 -4.86
C ALA A 146 -22.15 9.24 -6.28
N LEU A 147 -21.59 8.06 -6.59
CA LEU A 147 -21.79 7.39 -7.90
C LEU A 147 -23.22 6.89 -8.07
N ILE A 148 -23.85 6.35 -7.02
CA ILE A 148 -25.26 5.92 -7.07
C ILE A 148 -26.17 7.13 -7.29
N MET A 149 -25.93 8.23 -6.56
CA MET A 149 -26.71 9.46 -6.72
C MET A 149 -26.57 10.06 -8.11
N HIS A 150 -25.37 10.03 -8.72
CA HIS A 150 -25.15 10.53 -10.07
C HIS A 150 -25.91 9.71 -11.13
N ASN A 151 -25.90 8.38 -11.02
CA ASN A 151 -26.64 7.49 -11.94
C ASN A 151 -28.16 7.65 -11.82
N LEU A 152 -28.68 7.86 -10.60
CA LEU A 152 -30.11 8.10 -10.37
C LEU A 152 -30.59 9.44 -10.95
N ILE A 153 -29.76 10.49 -10.86
CA ILE A 153 -30.07 11.81 -11.44
C ILE A 153 -30.01 11.74 -12.98
N PHE A 154 -29.02 11.05 -13.55
CA PHE A 154 -28.88 10.89 -14.99
C PHE A 154 -30.05 10.09 -15.59
N SER A 155 -30.49 9.02 -14.93
CA SER A 155 -31.66 8.24 -15.35
C SER A 155 -32.94 9.08 -15.36
N LYS A 156 -33.15 9.94 -14.35
CA LYS A 156 -34.31 10.84 -14.30
C LYS A 156 -34.28 11.89 -15.40
N LEU A 157 -33.13 12.52 -15.66
CA LEU A 157 -33.02 13.51 -16.74
C LEU A 157 -33.30 12.88 -18.11
N PHE A 158 -32.74 11.70 -18.38
CA PHE A 158 -32.94 10.97 -19.64
C PHE A 158 -34.42 10.62 -19.88
N LEU A 159 -35.15 10.25 -18.83
CA LEU A 159 -36.59 9.94 -18.91
C LEU A 159 -37.43 11.21 -19.17
N THR A 160 -37.07 12.34 -18.56
CA THR A 160 -37.81 13.60 -18.76
C THR A 160 -37.62 14.24 -20.14
N THR A 161 -36.48 13.98 -20.80
CA THR A 161 -36.20 14.50 -22.15
C THR A 161 -36.79 13.66 -23.29
N PHE A 162 -37.30 12.45 -23.00
CA PHE A 162 -37.87 11.53 -24.01
C PHE A 162 -39.40 11.34 -23.90
N ILE A 163 -40.03 11.84 -22.82
CA ILE A 163 -41.48 11.72 -22.58
C ILE A 163 -42.23 13.03 -22.88
N ASN A 164 -41.54 14.14 -23.17
CA ASN A 164 -42.12 15.37 -23.69
C ASN A 164 -41.76 15.59 -25.16
#